data_AF-A0A127PUJ2-F1
#
_entry.id   AF-A0A127PUJ2-F1
#
_cell.length_a   1.000
_cell.length_b   1.000
_cell.length_c   1.000
_cell.angle_alpha   90.00
_cell.angle_beta   90.00
_cell.angle_gamma   90.00
#
_symmetry.space_group_name_H-M   'P 1'
#
loop_
_entity.id
_entity.type
_entity.pdbx_description
1 polymer ?
#
loop_
_entity_poly.entity_id
_entity_poly.type
_entity_poly.pdbx_seq_one_letter_code
_entity_poly.pdbx_strand_id
1 'polypeptide(L)'
;MSKRFSSDGAMAWRAALCYALSQNPLYAKHAQSIIGAWADTMREVKSEQGASEINFDLPQYILAASMVRDVGGWNDRPFRHLLTDIALPLSHSDRKNNHANWGVFLNAAIAAYTGDTALLERARVRWLALMDSEVAPDGSLPLEICRSDTNNYCGGAHRGVNGLSYTHYTLLPTTAAARIFEIAGRSVWQTPQGKKLAAAYQQAAAWTLHPENFPYYDSNGGHLNGVRNAAYFALLQRVFPNDDGALVIANGNIGMNGLEWLVLFE
;
A
#
# COMPACT_ATOMS: atom_id res chain seq x y z
N MET A 1 0.53 -20.34 -5.11
CA MET A 1 1.49 -19.28 -4.77
C MET A 1 0.94 -18.41 -3.64
N SER A 2 -0.28 -17.87 -3.80
CA SER A 2 -0.96 -16.88 -2.93
C SER A 2 -0.63 -16.82 -1.44
N LYS A 3 -1.10 -17.77 -0.60
CA LYS A 3 -0.96 -17.61 0.86
C LYS A 3 0.49 -17.58 1.35
N ARG A 4 1.38 -18.33 0.69
CA ARG A 4 2.79 -18.43 1.10
C ARG A 4 3.58 -17.17 0.73
N PHE A 5 3.35 -16.63 -0.47
CA PHE A 5 4.06 -15.43 -0.92
C PHE A 5 3.71 -14.21 -0.05
N SER A 6 2.43 -13.99 0.25
CA SER A 6 2.03 -12.89 1.13
C SER A 6 2.54 -13.10 2.57
N SER A 7 2.43 -14.31 3.13
CA SER A 7 2.91 -14.59 4.50
C SER A 7 4.43 -14.43 4.65
N ASP A 8 5.18 -14.88 3.66
CA ASP A 8 6.64 -14.76 3.65
C ASP A 8 7.07 -13.29 3.53
N GLY A 9 6.35 -12.49 2.74
CA GLY A 9 6.58 -11.05 2.63
C GLY A 9 6.39 -10.34 3.96
N ALA A 10 5.28 -10.62 4.65
CA ALA A 10 5.01 -10.09 5.97
C ALA A 10 6.07 -10.52 6.99
N MET A 11 6.54 -11.77 6.92
CA MET A 11 7.57 -12.26 7.83
C MET A 11 8.95 -11.64 7.56
N ALA A 12 9.33 -11.47 6.29
CA ALA A 12 10.55 -10.75 5.91
C ALA A 12 10.50 -9.29 6.40
N TRP A 13 9.35 -8.63 6.22
CA TRP A 13 9.11 -7.28 6.70
C TRP A 13 9.25 -7.15 8.22
N ARG A 14 8.57 -8.00 8.98
CA ARG A 14 8.64 -8.01 10.44
C ARG A 14 10.06 -8.28 10.94
N ALA A 15 10.76 -9.22 10.32
CA ALA A 15 12.17 -9.48 10.64
C ALA A 15 13.03 -8.24 10.36
N ALA A 16 12.83 -7.55 9.23
CA ALA A 16 13.53 -6.31 8.93
C ALA A 16 13.22 -5.19 9.94
N LEU A 17 11.99 -5.05 10.40
CA LEU A 17 11.62 -4.12 11.48
C LEU A 17 12.31 -4.47 12.81
N CYS A 18 12.32 -5.76 13.19
CA CYS A 18 13.05 -6.20 14.38
C CYS A 18 14.55 -5.88 14.28
N TYR A 19 15.14 -6.02 13.09
CA TYR A 19 16.52 -5.57 12.85
C TYR A 19 16.65 -4.06 13.01
N ALA A 20 15.78 -3.26 12.38
CA ALA A 20 15.84 -1.80 12.45
C ALA A 20 15.82 -1.29 13.90
N LEU A 21 15.00 -1.89 14.76
CA LEU A 21 14.87 -1.50 16.18
C LEU A 21 16.00 -2.05 17.06
N SER A 22 16.38 -3.31 16.90
CA SER A 22 17.32 -3.98 17.81
C SER A 22 18.78 -3.93 17.36
N GLN A 23 19.01 -3.65 16.07
CA GLN A 23 20.30 -3.80 15.38
C GLN A 23 20.88 -5.23 15.45
N ASN A 24 20.08 -6.23 15.82
CA ASN A 24 20.53 -7.62 15.90
C ASN A 24 20.60 -8.26 14.50
N PRO A 25 21.80 -8.63 14.01
CA PRO A 25 22.00 -9.12 12.65
C PRO A 25 21.31 -10.45 12.34
N LEU A 26 20.88 -11.21 13.36
CA LEU A 26 20.10 -12.44 13.14
C LEU A 26 18.75 -12.16 12.46
N TYR A 27 18.10 -11.05 12.81
CA TYR A 27 16.85 -10.65 12.16
C TYR A 27 17.06 -10.22 10.71
N ALA A 28 18.13 -9.47 10.43
CA ALA A 28 18.52 -9.10 9.07
C ALA A 28 18.78 -10.34 8.21
N LYS A 29 19.57 -11.30 8.73
CA LYS A 29 19.85 -12.56 8.05
C LYS A 29 18.59 -13.37 7.78
N HIS A 30 17.62 -13.36 8.70
CA HIS A 30 16.34 -14.05 8.51
C HIS A 30 15.52 -13.41 7.38
N ALA A 31 15.40 -12.07 7.36
CA ALA A 31 14.74 -11.35 6.27
C ALA A 31 15.40 -11.63 4.92
N GLN A 32 16.73 -11.51 4.84
CA GLN A 32 17.52 -11.80 3.64
C GLN A 32 17.32 -13.23 3.13
N SER A 33 17.21 -14.22 4.03
CA SER A 33 16.97 -15.61 3.67
C SER A 33 15.60 -15.82 3.02
N ILE A 34 14.56 -15.17 3.52
CA ILE A 34 13.20 -15.28 2.95
C ILE A 34 13.16 -14.59 1.58
N ILE A 35 13.71 -13.38 1.48
CA ILE A 35 13.79 -12.62 0.23
C ILE A 35 14.60 -13.40 -0.81
N GLY A 36 15.77 -13.92 -0.41
CA GLY A 36 16.65 -14.72 -1.25
C GLY A 36 15.96 -15.98 -1.78
N ALA A 37 15.21 -16.70 -0.94
CA ALA A 37 14.49 -17.91 -1.37
C ALA A 37 13.53 -17.64 -2.54
N TRP A 38 12.79 -16.52 -2.50
CA TRP A 38 11.91 -16.14 -3.61
C TRP A 38 12.68 -15.61 -4.82
N ALA A 39 13.69 -14.76 -4.60
CA ALA A 39 14.54 -14.23 -5.65
C ALA A 39 15.27 -15.33 -6.44
N ASP A 40 15.73 -16.37 -5.74
CA ASP A 40 16.49 -17.46 -6.33
C ASP A 40 15.62 -18.51 -7.02
N THR A 41 14.31 -18.56 -6.75
CA THR A 41 13.43 -19.64 -7.25
C THR A 41 12.30 -19.16 -8.17
N MET A 42 11.81 -17.93 -8.01
CA MET A 42 10.80 -17.39 -8.90
C MET A 42 11.40 -17.15 -10.29
N ARG A 43 10.74 -17.68 -11.31
CA ARG A 43 11.17 -17.55 -12.73
C ARG A 43 10.13 -16.85 -13.59
N GLU A 44 8.85 -17.03 -13.25
CA GLU A 44 7.72 -16.47 -13.99
C GLU A 44 6.47 -16.46 -13.12
N VAL A 45 5.53 -15.60 -13.48
CA VAL A 45 4.17 -15.55 -12.91
C VAL A 45 3.19 -15.59 -14.07
N LYS A 46 2.41 -16.67 -14.16
CA LYS A 46 1.61 -16.98 -15.35
C LYS A 46 0.14 -16.53 -15.29
N SER A 47 -0.37 -16.16 -14.12
CA SER A 47 -1.79 -15.85 -13.93
C SER A 47 -2.00 -14.39 -13.53
N GLU A 48 -3.15 -13.83 -13.92
CA GLU A 48 -3.60 -12.49 -13.51
C GLU A 48 -3.69 -12.35 -11.99
N GLN A 49 -4.13 -13.43 -11.32
CA GLN A 49 -4.15 -13.47 -9.86
C GLN A 49 -2.74 -13.40 -9.27
N GLY A 50 -1.77 -14.11 -9.87
CA GLY A 50 -0.37 -14.02 -9.46
C GLY A 50 0.21 -12.64 -9.71
N ALA A 51 -0.11 -11.99 -10.83
CA ALA A 51 0.29 -10.61 -11.11
C ALA A 51 -0.29 -9.64 -10.06
N SER A 52 -1.55 -9.85 -9.66
CA SER A 52 -2.17 -9.09 -8.55
C SER A 52 -1.39 -9.27 -7.25
N GLU A 53 -1.04 -10.50 -6.89
CA GLU A 53 -0.23 -10.81 -5.69
C GLU A 53 1.15 -10.14 -5.73
N ILE A 54 1.83 -10.10 -6.89
CA ILE A 54 3.08 -9.34 -7.03
C ILE A 54 2.88 -7.85 -6.73
N ASN A 55 1.82 -7.23 -7.25
CA ASN A 55 1.56 -5.81 -7.01
C ASN A 55 1.23 -5.51 -5.54
N PHE A 56 0.52 -6.41 -4.86
CA PHE A 56 0.04 -6.21 -3.49
C PHE A 56 1.08 -6.57 -2.43
N ASP A 57 1.81 -7.67 -2.62
CA ASP A 57 2.64 -8.26 -1.58
C ASP A 57 4.15 -8.00 -1.77
N LEU A 58 4.64 -7.92 -3.02
CA LEU A 58 6.08 -7.71 -3.27
C LEU A 58 6.64 -6.40 -2.66
N PRO A 59 5.88 -5.30 -2.54
CA PRO A 59 6.39 -4.11 -1.85
C PRO A 59 6.88 -4.37 -0.41
N GLN A 60 6.29 -5.33 0.32
CA GLN A 60 6.77 -5.71 1.66
C GLN A 60 8.21 -6.25 1.61
N TYR A 61 8.52 -7.07 0.62
CA TYR A 61 9.88 -7.60 0.39
C TYR A 61 10.86 -6.49 0.06
N ILE A 62 10.45 -5.52 -0.79
CA ILE A 62 11.32 -4.43 -1.22
C ILE A 62 11.67 -3.51 -0.03
N LEU A 63 10.68 -3.19 0.80
CA LEU A 63 10.91 -2.40 2.01
C LEU A 63 11.78 -3.16 3.02
N ALA A 64 11.52 -4.46 3.22
CA ALA A 64 12.35 -5.32 4.06
C ALA A 64 13.80 -5.34 3.58
N ALA A 65 14.03 -5.60 2.28
CA ALA A 65 15.34 -5.60 1.65
C ALA A 65 16.05 -4.26 1.83
N SER A 66 15.34 -3.14 1.69
CA SER A 66 15.91 -1.79 1.84
C SER A 66 16.52 -1.56 3.23
N MET A 67 15.97 -2.17 4.28
CA MET A 67 16.49 -2.04 5.65
C MET A 67 17.69 -2.94 5.93
N VAL A 68 17.79 -4.08 5.25
CA VAL A 68 18.77 -5.13 5.58
C VAL A 68 19.86 -5.30 4.52
N ARG A 69 19.80 -4.57 3.41
CA ARG A 69 20.66 -4.77 2.24
C ARG A 69 22.16 -4.69 2.52
N ASP A 70 22.57 -3.82 3.43
CA ASP A 70 23.99 -3.56 3.70
C ASP A 70 24.56 -4.47 4.81
N VAL A 71 23.74 -5.38 5.36
CA VAL A 71 24.14 -6.27 6.44
C VAL A 71 24.85 -7.51 5.89
N GLY A 72 26.07 -7.75 6.36
CA GLY A 72 26.79 -9.01 6.13
C GLY A 72 27.20 -9.27 4.69
N GLY A 73 27.22 -8.26 3.82
CA GLY A 73 27.63 -8.39 2.42
C GLY A 73 26.65 -9.21 1.56
N TRP A 74 25.35 -9.15 1.87
CA TRP A 74 24.32 -9.89 1.15
C TRP A 74 24.31 -9.54 -0.35
N ASN A 75 24.31 -10.58 -1.20
CA ASN A 75 24.25 -10.43 -2.64
C ASN A 75 22.80 -10.27 -3.11
N ASP A 76 22.36 -9.04 -3.31
CA ASP A 76 20.99 -8.72 -3.73
C ASP A 76 20.73 -8.83 -5.24
N ARG A 77 21.73 -9.26 -6.04
CA ARG A 77 21.60 -9.36 -7.51
C ARG A 77 20.41 -10.21 -7.97
N PRO A 78 20.15 -11.41 -7.42
CA PRO A 78 18.95 -12.18 -7.79
C PRO A 78 17.65 -11.43 -7.47
N PHE A 79 17.63 -10.70 -6.35
CA PHE A 79 16.46 -9.92 -5.96
C PHE A 79 16.24 -8.75 -6.94
N ARG A 80 17.29 -8.02 -7.32
CA ARG A 80 17.21 -6.97 -8.36
C ARG A 80 16.65 -7.53 -9.67
N HIS A 81 17.09 -8.71 -10.10
CA HIS A 81 16.56 -9.37 -11.30
C HIS A 81 15.07 -9.73 -11.15
N LEU A 82 14.65 -10.29 -10.01
CA LEU A 82 13.23 -10.52 -9.71
C LEU A 82 12.42 -9.22 -9.83
N LEU A 83 12.94 -8.10 -9.31
CA LEU A 83 12.26 -6.81 -9.37
C LEU A 83 12.14 -6.28 -10.81
N THR A 84 13.23 -6.26 -11.57
CA THR A 84 13.27 -5.60 -12.88
C THR A 84 12.72 -6.45 -14.02
N ASP A 85 13.00 -7.76 -14.01
CA ASP A 85 12.78 -8.60 -15.19
C ASP A 85 11.51 -9.46 -15.06
N ILE A 86 11.04 -9.68 -13.83
CA ILE A 86 9.83 -10.47 -13.55
C ILE A 86 8.70 -9.58 -13.02
N ALA A 87 8.94 -8.79 -11.97
CA ALA A 87 7.87 -8.05 -11.30
C ALA A 87 7.42 -6.78 -12.04
N LEU A 88 8.37 -5.96 -12.51
CA LEU A 88 8.06 -4.71 -13.19
C LEU A 88 7.15 -4.89 -14.44
N PRO A 89 7.36 -5.91 -15.31
CA PRO A 89 6.44 -6.20 -16.42
C PRO A 89 5.01 -6.56 -15.98
N LEU A 90 4.81 -7.02 -14.75
CA LEU A 90 3.51 -7.40 -14.18
C LEU A 90 2.81 -6.22 -13.48
N SER A 91 3.42 -5.03 -13.49
CA SER A 91 2.87 -3.85 -12.83
C SER A 91 1.47 -3.50 -13.34
N HIS A 92 0.54 -3.31 -12.41
CA HIS A 92 -0.84 -2.88 -12.69
C HIS A 92 -0.99 -1.36 -12.74
N SER A 93 0.11 -0.60 -12.80
CA SER A 93 0.06 0.87 -12.74
C SER A 93 -0.80 1.51 -13.84
N ASP A 94 -1.09 0.82 -14.93
CA ASP A 94 -1.94 1.26 -16.05
C ASP A 94 -3.46 1.08 -15.79
N ARG A 95 -3.85 0.34 -14.76
CA ARG A 95 -5.26 0.16 -14.34
C ARG A 95 -5.85 1.47 -13.81
N LYS A 96 -7.14 1.49 -13.46
CA LYS A 96 -7.89 2.72 -13.10
C LYS A 96 -8.45 2.77 -11.68
N ASN A 97 -8.17 1.77 -10.86
CA ASN A 97 -8.72 1.62 -9.50
C ASN A 97 -7.57 1.29 -8.51
N ASN A 98 -7.89 0.80 -7.32
CA ASN A 98 -6.91 0.32 -6.33
C ASN A 98 -5.70 -0.46 -6.92
N HIS A 99 -5.88 -1.31 -7.94
CA HIS A 99 -4.78 -2.02 -8.58
C HIS A 99 -3.71 -1.08 -9.17
N ALA A 100 -4.14 0.07 -9.71
CA ALA A 100 -3.26 1.10 -10.24
C ALA A 100 -2.39 1.73 -9.14
N ASN A 101 -2.99 2.02 -7.99
CA ASN A 101 -2.28 2.59 -6.84
C ASN A 101 -1.24 1.60 -6.30
N TRP A 102 -1.59 0.31 -6.19
CA TRP A 102 -0.64 -0.74 -5.85
C TRP A 102 0.48 -0.89 -6.89
N GLY A 103 0.18 -0.82 -8.18
CA GLY A 103 1.19 -0.84 -9.23
C GLY A 103 2.12 0.38 -9.22
N VAL A 104 1.59 1.57 -8.91
CA VAL A 104 2.41 2.78 -8.70
C VAL A 104 3.33 2.62 -7.50
N PHE A 105 2.82 2.08 -6.39
CA PHE A 105 3.62 1.81 -5.21
C PHE A 105 4.71 0.76 -5.48
N LEU A 106 4.38 -0.34 -6.18
CA LEU A 106 5.36 -1.33 -6.63
C LEU A 106 6.46 -0.67 -7.47
N ASN A 107 6.09 0.12 -8.49
CA ASN A 107 7.06 0.78 -9.37
C ASN A 107 7.94 1.77 -8.60
N ALA A 108 7.38 2.55 -7.69
CA ALA A 108 8.12 3.48 -6.85
C ALA A 108 9.09 2.76 -5.91
N ALA A 109 8.66 1.65 -5.30
CA ALA A 109 9.50 0.83 -4.43
C ALA A 109 10.65 0.18 -5.20
N ILE A 110 10.39 -0.40 -6.37
CA ILE A 110 11.42 -0.95 -7.26
C ILE A 110 12.42 0.15 -7.61
N ALA A 111 11.93 1.31 -8.09
CA ALA A 111 12.77 2.43 -8.48
C ALA A 111 13.68 2.91 -7.35
N ALA A 112 13.14 3.05 -6.13
CA ALA A 112 13.91 3.46 -4.96
C ALA A 112 14.98 2.42 -4.58
N TYR A 113 14.65 1.13 -4.63
CA TYR A 113 15.59 0.06 -4.30
C TYR A 113 16.72 -0.08 -5.33
N THR A 114 16.40 0.05 -6.61
CA THR A 114 17.35 -0.13 -7.71
C THR A 114 18.14 1.15 -8.02
N GLY A 115 17.64 2.33 -7.62
CA GLY A 115 18.21 3.62 -7.97
C GLY A 115 17.73 4.16 -9.33
N ASP A 116 16.67 3.59 -9.92
CA ASP A 116 16.13 4.02 -11.22
C ASP A 116 15.30 5.30 -11.08
N THR A 117 15.96 6.45 -11.23
CA THR A 117 15.31 7.77 -11.16
C THR A 117 14.27 8.02 -12.26
N ALA A 118 14.41 7.38 -13.43
CA ALA A 118 13.47 7.55 -14.53
C ALA A 118 12.17 6.77 -14.27
N LEU A 119 12.26 5.56 -13.74
CA LEU A 119 11.09 4.80 -13.28
C LEU A 119 10.38 5.52 -12.13
N LEU A 120 11.15 6.11 -11.21
CA LEU A 120 10.57 6.87 -10.11
C LEU A 120 9.72 8.05 -10.60
N GLU A 121 10.23 8.83 -11.56
CA GLU A 121 9.46 9.96 -12.11
C GLU A 121 8.23 9.49 -12.89
N ARG A 122 8.33 8.37 -13.64
CA ARG A 122 7.15 7.78 -14.30
C ARG A 122 6.08 7.36 -13.28
N ALA A 123 6.48 6.72 -12.19
CA ALA A 123 5.57 6.34 -11.11
C ALA A 123 4.93 7.58 -10.48
N ARG A 124 5.69 8.65 -10.26
CA ARG A 124 5.18 9.93 -9.72
C ARG A 124 4.18 10.60 -10.66
N VAL A 125 4.49 10.68 -11.96
CA VAL A 125 3.55 11.21 -12.96
C VAL A 125 2.26 10.40 -12.97
N ARG A 126 2.37 9.07 -12.90
CA ARG A 126 1.19 8.21 -12.83
C ARG A 126 0.38 8.43 -11.56
N TRP A 127 1.03 8.58 -10.40
CA TRP A 127 0.39 8.91 -9.13
C TRP A 127 -0.44 10.20 -9.23
N LEU A 128 0.13 11.26 -9.81
CA LEU A 128 -0.57 12.53 -10.01
C LEU A 128 -1.82 12.34 -10.89
N ALA A 129 -1.69 11.60 -11.99
CA ALA A 129 -2.82 11.31 -12.87
C ALA A 129 -3.94 10.51 -12.18
N LEU A 130 -3.60 9.55 -11.30
CA LEU A 130 -4.60 8.79 -10.54
C LEU A 130 -5.38 9.69 -9.57
N MET A 131 -4.68 10.58 -8.84
CA MET A 131 -5.35 11.55 -7.96
C MET A 131 -6.32 12.45 -8.74
N ASP A 132 -6.02 12.77 -9.99
CA ASP A 132 -6.93 13.54 -10.83
C ASP A 132 -8.19 12.77 -11.26
N SER A 133 -8.08 11.46 -11.47
CA SER A 133 -9.18 10.63 -11.99
C SER A 133 -10.00 9.87 -10.94
N GLU A 134 -9.41 9.58 -9.77
CA GLU A 134 -10.02 8.67 -8.78
C GLU A 134 -10.70 9.40 -7.62
N VAL A 135 -10.23 10.60 -7.27
CA VAL A 135 -10.75 11.35 -6.13
C VAL A 135 -11.83 12.32 -6.60
N ALA A 136 -13.05 12.12 -6.12
CA ALA A 136 -14.18 13.01 -6.38
C ALA A 136 -14.07 14.33 -5.58
N PRO A 137 -14.85 15.37 -5.93
CA PRO A 137 -14.80 16.66 -5.23
C PRO A 137 -15.07 16.60 -3.72
N ASP A 138 -15.81 15.59 -3.25
CA ASP A 138 -16.11 15.35 -1.84
C ASP A 138 -15.04 14.48 -1.13
N GLY A 139 -13.94 14.15 -1.81
CA GLY A 139 -12.90 13.25 -1.30
C GLY A 139 -13.25 11.77 -1.41
N SER A 140 -14.46 11.40 -1.84
CA SER A 140 -14.79 10.00 -2.05
C SER A 140 -13.98 9.38 -3.20
N LEU A 141 -13.85 8.06 -3.17
CA LEU A 141 -13.28 7.25 -4.25
C LEU A 141 -14.41 6.45 -4.90
N PRO A 142 -15.08 6.96 -5.96
CA PRO A 142 -16.35 6.39 -6.44
C PRO A 142 -16.25 4.91 -6.87
N LEU A 143 -15.11 4.50 -7.42
CA LEU A 143 -14.85 3.11 -7.80
C LEU A 143 -14.70 2.17 -6.60
N GLU A 144 -14.42 2.72 -5.43
CA GLU A 144 -14.15 1.96 -4.22
C GLU A 144 -15.34 1.98 -3.26
N ILE A 145 -16.07 3.09 -3.11
CA ILE A 145 -17.20 3.15 -2.17
C ILE A 145 -18.33 2.19 -2.54
N CYS A 146 -18.48 1.82 -3.82
CA CYS A 146 -19.53 0.90 -4.26
C CYS A 146 -19.20 -0.58 -4.03
N ARG A 147 -18.00 -0.91 -3.53
CA ARG A 147 -17.48 -2.28 -3.56
C ARG A 147 -18.32 -3.26 -2.72
N SER A 148 -18.69 -4.35 -3.36
CA SER A 148 -19.53 -5.44 -2.85
C SER A 148 -18.69 -6.67 -2.49
N ASP A 149 -19.27 -7.62 -1.77
CA ASP A 149 -18.71 -8.94 -1.47
C ASP A 149 -19.11 -10.01 -2.52
N THR A 150 -19.82 -9.60 -3.57
CA THR A 150 -20.25 -10.47 -4.67
C THR A 150 -19.36 -10.33 -5.91
N ASN A 151 -19.51 -11.25 -6.87
CA ASN A 151 -18.85 -11.17 -8.18
C ASN A 151 -19.31 -9.95 -9.01
N ASN A 152 -20.47 -9.35 -8.68
CA ASN A 152 -20.83 -8.04 -9.18
C ASN A 152 -20.23 -6.99 -8.23
N TYR A 153 -18.98 -6.61 -8.49
CA TYR A 153 -18.20 -5.80 -7.57
C TYR A 153 -18.83 -4.47 -7.15
N CYS A 154 -19.81 -3.92 -7.87
CA CYS A 154 -20.57 -2.75 -7.42
C CYS A 154 -22.10 -2.95 -7.48
N GLY A 155 -22.55 -4.18 -7.25
CA GLY A 155 -23.96 -4.53 -7.18
C GLY A 155 -24.25 -5.70 -6.24
N GLY A 156 -25.42 -6.29 -6.39
CA GLY A 156 -25.93 -7.31 -5.46
C GLY A 156 -26.52 -6.73 -4.19
N ALA A 157 -26.96 -7.62 -3.29
CA ALA A 157 -27.66 -7.26 -2.05
C ALA A 157 -26.77 -6.48 -1.07
N HIS A 158 -25.45 -6.71 -1.09
CA HIS A 158 -24.49 -6.07 -0.19
C HIS A 158 -23.61 -5.02 -0.89
N ARG A 159 -24.19 -4.29 -1.86
CA ARG A 159 -23.47 -3.19 -2.52
C ARG A 159 -22.88 -2.24 -1.47
N GLY A 160 -21.61 -1.91 -1.62
CA GLY A 160 -20.89 -1.01 -0.71
C GLY A 160 -20.46 -1.59 0.62
N VAL A 161 -20.76 -2.86 0.93
CA VAL A 161 -20.31 -3.49 2.20
C VAL A 161 -18.79 -3.50 2.35
N ASN A 162 -18.06 -3.60 1.23
CA ASN A 162 -16.60 -3.53 1.17
C ASN A 162 -16.08 -2.12 0.85
N GLY A 163 -16.95 -1.11 0.78
CA GLY A 163 -16.59 0.19 0.23
C GLY A 163 -15.52 0.93 1.03
N LEU A 164 -15.64 0.90 2.36
CA LEU A 164 -14.63 1.49 3.24
C LEU A 164 -13.35 0.66 3.27
N SER A 165 -13.45 -0.68 3.24
CA SER A 165 -12.29 -1.57 3.08
C SER A 165 -11.46 -1.23 1.84
N TYR A 166 -12.12 -1.07 0.67
CA TYR A 166 -11.43 -0.73 -0.58
C TYR A 166 -10.93 0.72 -0.59
N THR A 167 -11.62 1.65 0.07
CA THR A 167 -11.12 3.02 0.29
C THR A 167 -9.77 2.99 1.01
N HIS A 168 -9.68 2.25 2.13
CA HIS A 168 -8.41 2.07 2.84
C HIS A 168 -7.37 1.29 2.02
N TYR A 169 -7.81 0.28 1.27
CA TYR A 169 -6.94 -0.53 0.42
C TYR A 169 -6.32 0.26 -0.73
N THR A 170 -7.00 1.30 -1.22
CA THR A 170 -6.47 2.25 -2.21
C THR A 170 -5.54 3.27 -1.57
N LEU A 171 -5.95 3.91 -0.48
CA LEU A 171 -5.20 5.02 0.09
C LEU A 171 -3.87 4.60 0.75
N LEU A 172 -3.75 3.35 1.20
CA LEU A 172 -2.51 2.80 1.75
C LEU A 172 -1.34 2.83 0.74
N PRO A 173 -1.41 2.18 -0.44
CA PRO A 173 -0.33 2.26 -1.43
C PRO A 173 -0.16 3.67 -2.02
N THR A 174 -1.24 4.46 -2.15
CA THR A 174 -1.14 5.87 -2.58
C THR A 174 -0.26 6.67 -1.62
N THR A 175 -0.49 6.50 -0.32
CA THR A 175 0.29 7.16 0.75
C THR A 175 1.73 6.69 0.76
N ALA A 176 1.94 5.38 0.65
CA ALA A 176 3.26 4.76 0.64
C ALA A 176 4.13 5.25 -0.52
N ALA A 177 3.59 5.27 -1.74
CA ALA A 177 4.28 5.77 -2.92
C ALA A 177 4.68 7.24 -2.76
N ALA A 178 3.78 8.07 -2.23
CA ALA A 178 4.05 9.47 -2.04
C ALA A 178 5.13 9.75 -0.97
N ARG A 179 5.23 8.90 0.05
CA ARG A 179 6.36 8.91 1.00
C ARG A 179 7.69 8.54 0.33
N ILE A 180 7.69 7.56 -0.56
CA ILE A 180 8.89 7.22 -1.36
C ILE A 180 9.32 8.44 -2.20
N PHE A 181 8.38 9.11 -2.87
CA PHE A 181 8.70 10.30 -3.66
C PHE A 181 9.28 11.42 -2.81
N GLU A 182 8.76 11.65 -1.61
CA GLU A 182 9.31 12.63 -0.66
C GLU A 182 10.75 12.30 -0.24
N ILE A 183 11.01 11.05 0.17
CA ILE A 183 12.36 10.60 0.57
C ILE A 183 13.36 10.81 -0.57
N ALA A 184 12.92 10.65 -1.82
CA ALA A 184 13.72 10.88 -3.01
C ALA A 184 13.80 12.35 -3.47
N GLY A 185 13.29 13.31 -2.69
CA GLY A 185 13.31 14.75 -3.03
C GLY A 185 12.34 15.16 -4.16
N ARG A 186 11.32 14.34 -4.43
CA ARG A 186 10.29 14.54 -5.46
C ARG A 186 8.88 14.58 -4.85
N SER A 187 8.73 15.23 -3.69
CA SER A 187 7.47 15.23 -2.94
C SER A 187 6.25 15.64 -3.79
N VAL A 188 5.11 15.00 -3.50
CA VAL A 188 3.80 15.32 -4.11
C VAL A 188 2.83 15.98 -3.13
N TRP A 189 3.22 16.17 -1.86
CA TRP A 189 2.31 16.61 -0.79
C TRP A 189 1.67 17.98 -1.03
N GLN A 190 2.44 18.92 -1.60
CA GLN A 190 2.01 20.30 -1.82
C GLN A 190 1.45 20.57 -3.22
N THR A 191 1.26 19.54 -4.05
CA THR A 191 0.65 19.68 -5.38
C THR A 191 -0.87 19.79 -5.27
N PRO A 192 -1.59 20.24 -6.31
CA PRO A 192 -3.05 20.14 -6.36
C PRO A 192 -3.56 18.71 -6.13
N GLN A 193 -2.84 17.71 -6.63
CA GLN A 193 -3.14 16.29 -6.44
C GLN A 193 -2.86 15.83 -5.00
N GLY A 194 -1.85 16.39 -4.34
CA GLY A 194 -1.64 16.21 -2.89
C GLY A 194 -2.82 16.72 -2.06
N LYS A 195 -3.44 17.83 -2.46
CA LYS A 195 -4.68 18.33 -1.82
C LYS A 195 -5.88 17.39 -2.04
N LYS A 196 -5.94 16.69 -3.17
CA LYS A 196 -6.95 15.65 -3.41
C LYS A 196 -6.74 14.45 -2.48
N LEU A 197 -5.50 14.00 -2.29
CA LEU A 197 -5.18 12.99 -1.28
C LEU A 197 -5.60 13.45 0.13
N ALA A 198 -5.35 14.71 0.48
CA ALA A 198 -5.78 15.27 1.76
C ALA A 198 -7.31 15.23 1.94
N ALA A 199 -8.08 15.59 0.90
CA ALA A 199 -9.54 15.49 0.93
C ALA A 199 -10.02 14.04 1.06
N ALA A 200 -9.40 13.11 0.33
CA ALA A 200 -9.73 11.69 0.44
C ALA A 200 -9.40 11.11 1.81
N TYR A 201 -8.28 11.55 2.40
CA TYR A 201 -7.93 11.19 3.77
C TYR A 201 -8.95 11.71 4.78
N GLN A 202 -9.32 13.00 4.70
CA GLN A 202 -10.31 13.59 5.59
C GLN A 202 -11.64 12.84 5.50
N GLN A 203 -12.10 12.51 4.30
CA GLN A 203 -13.34 11.76 4.11
C GLN A 203 -13.25 10.32 4.66
N ALA A 204 -12.13 9.64 4.42
CA ALA A 204 -11.88 8.32 4.98
C ALA A 204 -11.82 8.35 6.52
N ALA A 205 -11.20 9.38 7.10
CA ALA A 205 -11.12 9.54 8.55
C ALA A 205 -12.50 9.76 9.17
N ALA A 206 -13.33 10.63 8.56
CA ALA A 206 -14.71 10.85 8.98
C ALA A 206 -15.52 9.54 8.95
N TRP A 207 -15.44 8.75 7.88
CA TRP A 207 -16.13 7.45 7.79
C TRP A 207 -15.56 6.37 8.70
N THR A 208 -14.26 6.39 9.01
CA THR A 208 -13.69 5.46 9.99
C THR A 208 -14.11 5.80 11.41
N LEU A 209 -14.24 7.09 11.73
CA LEU A 209 -14.71 7.54 13.05
C LEU A 209 -16.22 7.31 13.21
N HIS A 210 -16.98 7.67 12.17
CA HIS A 210 -18.44 7.63 12.10
C HIS A 210 -18.90 6.77 10.90
N PRO A 211 -18.78 5.43 10.97
CA PRO A 211 -19.16 4.54 9.87
C PRO A 211 -20.64 4.64 9.49
N GLU A 212 -21.50 5.09 10.40
CA GLU A 212 -22.91 5.37 10.16
C GLU A 212 -23.17 6.40 9.07
N ASN A 213 -22.19 7.29 8.81
CA ASN A 213 -22.30 8.32 7.76
C ASN A 213 -21.82 7.82 6.38
N PHE A 214 -21.41 6.56 6.26
CA PHE A 214 -21.00 5.99 4.99
C PHE A 214 -22.23 5.70 4.10
N PRO A 215 -22.22 6.04 2.79
CA PRO A 215 -23.41 5.98 1.92
C PRO A 215 -24.15 4.63 1.84
N TYR A 216 -23.49 3.52 2.19
CA TYR A 216 -24.04 2.17 2.14
C TYR A 216 -24.22 1.53 3.52
N TYR A 217 -24.08 2.28 4.62
CA TYR A 217 -24.17 1.74 5.98
C TYR A 217 -25.55 1.13 6.27
N ASP A 218 -26.62 1.93 6.11
CA ASP A 218 -27.99 1.51 6.41
C ASP A 218 -28.46 0.36 5.51
N SER A 219 -28.12 0.41 4.21
CA SER A 219 -28.48 -0.65 3.26
C SER A 219 -27.84 -2.00 3.59
N ASN A 220 -26.73 -1.98 4.35
CA ASN A 220 -26.06 -3.18 4.83
C ASN A 220 -26.37 -3.47 6.31
N GLY A 221 -27.46 -2.91 6.85
CA GLY A 221 -27.91 -3.19 8.22
C GLY A 221 -26.93 -2.73 9.30
N GLY A 222 -26.19 -1.66 9.04
CA GLY A 222 -25.18 -1.13 9.94
C GLY A 222 -23.85 -1.89 9.96
N HIS A 223 -23.61 -2.72 8.94
CA HIS A 223 -22.38 -3.49 8.79
C HIS A 223 -21.53 -3.02 7.60
N LEU A 224 -20.25 -2.80 7.84
CA LEU A 224 -19.24 -2.52 6.82
C LEU A 224 -17.95 -3.29 7.14
N ASN A 225 -17.27 -3.75 6.10
CA ASN A 225 -15.99 -4.44 6.22
C ASN A 225 -14.82 -3.46 6.25
N GLY A 226 -13.77 -3.81 7.00
CA GLY A 226 -12.49 -3.12 6.98
C GLY A 226 -12.51 -1.67 7.49
N VAL A 227 -13.54 -1.26 8.24
CA VAL A 227 -13.71 0.11 8.78
C VAL A 227 -12.44 0.64 9.46
N ARG A 228 -11.71 -0.24 10.14
CA ARG A 228 -10.54 0.12 10.94
C ARG A 228 -9.22 -0.06 10.20
N ASN A 229 -9.18 -0.41 8.91
CA ASN A 229 -7.94 -0.72 8.17
C ASN A 229 -7.12 0.55 7.83
N ALA A 230 -6.86 1.40 8.81
CA ALA A 230 -6.46 2.78 8.66
C ALA A 230 -5.05 3.08 9.19
N ALA A 231 -4.19 2.06 9.34
CA ALA A 231 -2.81 2.22 9.85
C ALA A 231 -1.99 3.32 9.13
N TYR A 232 -2.23 3.55 7.84
CA TYR A 232 -1.55 4.61 7.06
C TYR A 232 -1.93 6.04 7.52
N PHE A 233 -2.98 6.20 8.33
CA PHE A 233 -3.34 7.48 8.94
C PHE A 233 -2.21 8.06 9.77
N ALA A 234 -1.37 7.24 10.42
CA ALA A 234 -0.24 7.75 11.20
C ALA A 234 0.74 8.59 10.35
N LEU A 235 0.88 8.26 9.06
CA LEU A 235 1.65 9.09 8.12
C LEU A 235 0.84 10.30 7.66
N LEU A 236 -0.39 10.08 7.17
CA LEU A 236 -1.18 11.17 6.61
C LEU A 236 -1.54 12.23 7.64
N GLN A 237 -1.77 11.88 8.90
CA GLN A 237 -2.02 12.84 9.98
C GLN A 237 -0.84 13.78 10.21
N ARG A 238 0.40 13.33 9.98
CA ARG A 238 1.60 14.20 10.08
C ARG A 238 1.68 15.20 8.93
N VAL A 239 1.15 14.84 7.75
CA VAL A 239 1.22 15.66 6.52
C VAL A 239 -0.01 16.56 6.38
N PHE A 240 -1.19 16.05 6.71
CA PHE A 240 -2.50 16.67 6.58
C PHE A 240 -3.31 16.51 7.89
N PRO A 241 -2.93 17.22 8.97
CA PRO A 241 -3.61 17.09 10.25
C PRO A 241 -5.12 17.42 10.15
N ASN A 242 -5.96 16.55 10.69
CA ASN A 242 -7.38 16.81 10.92
C ASN A 242 -7.87 16.11 12.21
N ASP A 243 -9.02 16.56 12.74
CA ASP A 243 -9.52 16.10 14.03
C ASP A 243 -9.97 14.63 14.00
N ASP A 244 -10.71 14.22 12.96
CA ASP A 244 -11.22 12.86 12.83
C ASP A 244 -10.07 11.84 12.76
N GLY A 245 -9.04 12.14 11.97
CA GLY A 245 -7.84 11.31 11.84
C GLY A 245 -7.09 11.16 13.16
N ALA A 246 -6.95 12.26 13.92
CA ALA A 246 -6.33 12.24 15.23
C ALA A 246 -7.11 11.37 16.23
N LEU A 247 -8.44 11.48 16.24
CA LEU A 247 -9.32 10.68 17.10
C LEU A 247 -9.28 9.20 16.74
N VAL A 248 -9.27 8.86 15.44
CA VAL A 248 -9.14 7.47 14.98
C VAL A 248 -7.82 6.86 15.44
N ILE A 249 -6.71 7.59 15.34
CA ILE A 249 -5.39 7.11 15.79
C ILE A 249 -5.39 6.96 17.32
N ALA A 250 -5.89 7.95 18.06
CA ALA A 250 -5.90 7.96 19.53
C ALA A 250 -6.73 6.81 20.13
N ASN A 251 -7.78 6.35 19.44
CA ASN A 251 -8.57 5.19 19.85
C ASN A 251 -7.78 3.87 19.84
N GLY A 252 -6.60 3.82 19.18
CA GLY A 252 -5.66 2.69 19.20
C GLY A 252 -6.11 1.42 18.47
N ASN A 253 -7.39 1.31 18.09
CA ASN A 253 -7.95 0.14 17.40
C ASN A 253 -7.95 0.34 15.88
N ILE A 254 -6.76 0.42 15.28
CA ILE A 254 -6.55 0.55 13.84
C ILE A 254 -5.94 -0.74 13.28
N GLY A 255 -6.70 -1.40 12.42
CA GLY A 255 -6.33 -2.59 11.67
C GLY A 255 -5.32 -2.29 10.55
N MET A 256 -4.68 -3.37 10.08
CA MET A 256 -3.50 -3.33 9.24
C MET A 256 -3.75 -4.11 7.95
N ASN A 257 -3.40 -3.54 6.79
CA ASN A 257 -3.45 -4.23 5.50
C ASN A 257 -2.06 -4.79 5.08
N GLY A 258 -1.19 -5.17 6.03
CA GLY A 258 0.02 -5.96 5.73
C GLY A 258 1.38 -5.27 5.79
N LEU A 259 1.47 -3.95 5.96
CA LEU A 259 2.76 -3.22 5.99
C LEU A 259 3.17 -2.68 7.36
N GLU A 260 2.39 -2.96 8.39
CA GLU A 260 2.69 -2.55 9.78
C GLU A 260 3.16 -1.09 9.95
N TRP A 261 2.64 -0.17 9.14
CA TRP A 261 3.11 1.23 9.06
C TRP A 261 3.15 1.97 10.39
N LEU A 262 2.34 1.58 11.38
CA LEU A 262 2.38 2.17 12.71
C LEU A 262 3.76 2.01 13.37
N VAL A 263 4.43 0.88 13.14
CA VAL A 263 5.76 0.60 13.69
C VAL A 263 6.84 1.53 13.11
N LEU A 264 6.57 2.20 11.98
CA LEU A 264 7.49 3.19 11.38
C LEU A 264 7.31 4.61 11.93
N PHE A 265 6.23 4.87 12.66
CA PHE A 265 5.81 6.20 13.09
C PHE A 265 5.45 6.29 14.58
N GLU A 266 5.73 5.26 15.36
CA GLU A 266 5.92 5.37 16.82
C GLU A 266 7.34 5.86 17.11
#